data_AF-A0A955UQ56-F1
#
_entry.id   AF-A0A955UQ56-F1
#
_cell.length_a   1.000
_cell.length_b   1.000
_cell.length_c   1.000
_cell.angle_alpha   90.00
_cell.angle_beta   90.00
_cell.angle_gamma   90.00
#
_symmetry.space_group_name_H-M   'P 1'
#
loop_
_entity.id
_entity.type
_entity.pdbx_description
1 polymer ?
#
loop_
_entity_poly.entity_id
_entity_poly.type
_entity_poly.pdbx_seq_one_letter_code
_entity_poly.pdbx_strand_id
1 'polypeptide(L)' 'AIWSVWRNYVKDRSENRRRGTPAKAVGITERSLSVREVLARRCFPWRVRTVRGWLAECYFGRIGTRAVERCGAHEARYAV' A
#
# COMPACT_ATOMS: atom_id res chain seq x y z
N ALA A 1 0.81 -8.35 10.37
CA ALA A 1 1.72 -8.19 9.21
C ALA A 1 1.91 -6.74 8.76
N ILE A 2 0.86 -5.94 8.51
CA ILE A 2 1.00 -4.56 7.99
C ILE A 2 1.82 -3.62 8.89
N TRP A 3 1.69 -3.74 10.22
CA TRP A 3 2.43 -2.93 11.18
C TRP A 3 3.95 -3.09 11.07
N SER A 4 4.44 -4.30 10.78
CA SER A 4 5.86 -4.55 10.57
C SER A 4 6.36 -3.86 9.30
N VAL A 5 5.58 -3.90 8.21
CA VAL A 5 5.91 -3.19 6.97
C VAL A 5 5.93 -1.69 7.20
N TRP A 6 4.89 -1.15 7.85
CA TRP A 6 4.77 0.27 8.15
C TRP A 6 5.96 0.79 8.95
N ARG A 7 6.30 0.11 10.05
CA ARG A 7 7.38 0.53 10.95
C ARG A 7 8.76 0.44 10.31
N ASN A 8 9.01 -0.57 9.48
CA ASN A 8 10.35 -0.83 8.95
C ASN A 8 10.64 -0.17 7.60
N TYR A 9 9.62 0.03 6.76
CA TYR A 9 9.79 0.45 5.38
C TYR A 9 9.12 1.78 5.02
N VAL A 10 8.15 2.25 5.81
CA VAL A 10 7.40 3.49 5.52
C VAL A 10 7.78 4.60 6.49
N LYS A 11 7.68 4.34 7.80
CA LYS A 11 7.90 5.33 8.85
C LYS A 11 9.39 5.55 9.10
N ASP A 12 9.78 6.81 9.29
CA ASP A 12 11.11 7.14 9.78
C ASP A 12 11.33 6.55 11.19
N ARG A 13 12.57 6.14 11.48
CA ARG A 13 12.93 5.64 12.81
C ARG A 13 12.90 6.72 13.88
N SER A 14 12.90 7.99 13.50
CA SER A 14 12.77 9.13 14.42
C SER A 14 11.71 10.11 13.91
N GLU A 15 10.79 10.49 14.79
CA GLU A 15 9.77 11.51 14.47
C GLU A 15 10.36 12.93 14.48
N ASN A 16 11.39 13.17 15.30
CA ASN A 16 12.03 14.48 15.43
C ASN A 16 13.12 14.73 14.38
N ARG A 17 13.66 13.69 13.75
CA ARG A 17 14.78 13.80 12.81
C ARG A 17 14.56 12.88 11.62
N ARG A 18 14.56 13.42 10.39
CA ARG A 18 14.43 12.62 9.16
C ARG A 18 15.70 11.81 8.87
N ARG A 19 15.87 10.68 9.56
CA ARG A 19 17.05 9.81 9.45
C ARG A 19 16.84 8.61 8.53
N GLY A 20 15.64 8.44 8.00
CA GLY A 20 15.27 7.31 7.15
C GLY A 20 14.68 6.15 7.95
N THR A 21 14.14 5.19 7.22
CA THR A 21 13.49 4.02 7.80
C THR A 21 14.51 3.04 8.37
N PRO A 22 14.12 2.13 9.28
CA PRO A 22 14.98 1.02 9.70
C PRO A 22 15.58 0.24 8.52
N ALA A 23 14.78 -0.09 7.51
CA ALA A 23 15.25 -0.79 6.32
C ALA A 23 16.31 0.01 5.54
N LYS A 24 16.20 1.35 5.50
CA LYS A 24 17.23 2.20 4.90
C LYS A 24 18.52 2.21 5.72
N ALA A 25 18.41 2.27 7.05
CA ALA A 25 19.56 2.29 7.94
C ALA A 25 20.43 1.03 7.83
N VAL A 26 19.84 -0.12 7.49
CA VAL A 26 20.55 -1.38 7.28
C VAL A 26 20.83 -1.70 5.80
N GLY A 27 20.55 -0.77 4.89
CA GLY A 27 20.85 -0.92 3.45
C GLY A 27 19.93 -1.86 2.67
N ILE A 28 18.78 -2.27 3.22
CA ILE A 28 17.80 -3.11 2.51
C ILE A 28 17.08 -2.32 1.41
N THR A 29 16.87 -1.02 1.63
CA THR A 29 16.25 -0.12 0.65
C THR A 29 16.99 1.21 0.61
N GLU A 30 17.10 1.81 -0.56
CA GLU A 30 17.74 3.12 -0.71
C GLU A 30 16.83 4.27 -0.22
N ARG A 31 15.51 4.05 -0.28
CA ARG A 31 14.49 5.02 0.12
C ARG A 31 13.32 4.39 0.85
N SER A 32 12.57 5.22 1.57
CA SER A 32 11.29 4.82 2.17
C SER A 32 10.30 4.39 1.09
N LEU A 33 9.51 3.36 1.39
CA LEU A 33 8.37 2.97 0.57
C LEU A 33 7.19 3.91 0.85
N SER A 34 6.49 4.29 -0.20
CA SER A 34 5.18 4.93 -0.09
C SER A 34 4.08 3.91 0.21
N VAL A 35 2.94 4.38 0.71
CA VAL A 35 1.76 3.53 0.92
C VAL A 35 1.35 2.83 -0.37
N ARG A 36 1.34 3.55 -1.49
CA ARG A 36 0.98 3.00 -2.80
C ARG A 36 1.89 1.84 -3.21
N GLU A 37 3.20 1.97 -2.96
CA GLU A 37 4.18 0.92 -3.28
C GLU A 37 4.03 -0.33 -2.43
N VAL A 38 3.67 -0.17 -1.16
CA VAL A 38 3.36 -1.28 -0.26
C VAL A 38 2.12 -2.01 -0.74
N LEU A 39 1.05 -1.27 -1.07
CA LEU A 39 -0.21 -1.85 -1.53
C LEU A 39 -0.06 -2.54 -2.89
N ALA A 40 0.72 -1.96 -3.81
CA ALA A 40 0.98 -2.51 -5.13
C ALA A 40 1.75 -3.84 -5.11
N ARG A 41 2.62 -4.04 -4.12
CA ARG A 41 3.43 -5.27 -3.98
C ARG A 41 2.77 -6.34 -3.12
N ARG A 42 1.63 -6.03 -2.50
CA ARG A 42 0.99 -6.96 -1.58
C ARG A 42 0.23 -8.02 -2.36
N CYS A 43 0.77 -9.23 -2.37
CA CYS A 43 0.14 -10.38 -3.00
C CYS A 43 -1.06 -10.88 -2.18
N PHE A 44 -2.13 -11.27 -2.86
CA PHE A 44 -3.32 -11.94 -2.29
C PHE A 44 -4.06 -11.19 -1.16
N PRO A 45 -4.33 -9.87 -1.26
CA PRO A 45 -5.07 -9.13 -0.22
C PRO A 45 -6.46 -9.73 0.06
N TRP A 46 -7.09 -10.36 -0.93
CA TRP A 46 -8.39 -11.05 -0.80
C TRP A 46 -8.36 -12.28 0.12
N ARG A 47 -7.18 -12.87 0.40
CA ARG A 47 -7.05 -13.98 1.36
C ARG A 47 -7.09 -13.50 2.81
N VAL A 48 -6.97 -12.20 3.06
CA VAL A 48 -7.05 -11.61 4.40
C VAL A 48 -8.51 -11.24 4.67
N ARG A 49 -9.16 -11.94 5.62
CA ARG A 49 -10.57 -11.72 5.99
C ARG A 49 -10.94 -10.26 6.32
N THR A 50 -9.96 -9.47 6.73
CA THR A 50 -10.11 -8.07 7.15
C THR A 50 -10.33 -7.09 5.99
N VAL A 51 -9.89 -7.40 4.76
CA VAL A 51 -10.06 -6.48 3.61
C VAL A 51 -11.43 -6.73 2.96
N ARG A 52 -12.48 -6.16 3.55
CA ARG A 52 -13.88 -6.28 3.10
C ARG A 52 -14.64 -4.96 3.21
N GLY A 53 -15.79 -4.86 2.53
CA GLY A 53 -16.66 -3.69 2.58
C GLY A 53 -15.94 -2.40 2.16
N TRP A 54 -16.19 -1.31 2.88
CA TRP A 54 -15.60 0.01 2.61
C TRP A 54 -14.06 -0.03 2.54
N LEU A 55 -13.41 -0.87 3.36
CA LEU A 55 -11.96 -0.97 3.39
C LEU A 55 -11.42 -1.61 2.10
N ALA A 56 -12.16 -2.56 1.50
CA ALA A 56 -11.80 -3.12 0.21
C ALA A 56 -11.92 -2.06 -0.90
N GLU A 57 -12.97 -1.24 -0.86
CA GLU A 57 -13.15 -0.15 -1.83
C GLU A 57 -12.04 0.89 -1.72
N CYS A 58 -11.62 1.27 -0.50
CA CYS A 58 -10.42 2.08 -0.28
C CYS A 58 -9.16 1.41 -0.82
N TYR A 59 -8.96 0.14 -0.48
CA TYR A 59 -7.75 -0.61 -0.78
C TYR A 59 -7.50 -0.74 -2.28
N PHE A 60 -8.55 -1.02 -3.05
CA PHE A 60 -8.48 -1.16 -4.50
C PHE A 60 -8.70 0.17 -5.26
N GLY A 61 -8.81 1.29 -4.55
CA GLY A 61 -8.97 2.62 -5.16
C GLY A 61 -10.29 2.80 -5.91
N ARG A 62 -11.36 2.13 -5.45
CA ARG A 62 -12.69 2.16 -6.07
C ARG A 62 -13.60 3.28 -5.55
N ILE A 63 -13.20 3.94 -4.47
CA ILE A 63 -13.93 5.09 -3.95
C ILE A 63 -13.66 6.30 -4.85
N GLY A 64 -14.72 6.76 -5.52
CA GLY A 64 -14.69 7.99 -6.30
C GLY A 64 -14.34 9.20 -5.43
N THR A 65 -13.50 10.07 -5.96
CA THR A 65 -13.16 11.36 -5.34
C THR A 65 -13.53 12.47 -6.31
N ARG A 66 -13.60 13.73 -5.83
CA ARG A 66 -13.80 14.89 -6.72
C ARG A 66 -12.75 14.99 -7.84
N ALA A 67 -11.54 14.46 -7.61
CA ALA A 67 -10.48 14.45 -8.61
C ALA A 67 -10.60 13.29 -9.60
N VAL A 68 -11.22 12.18 -9.18
CA VAL A 68 -11.40 10.96 -9.99
C VAL A 68 -12.76 10.36 -9.63
N GLU A 69 -13.81 10.79 -10.31
CA GLU A 69 -15.18 10.36 -9.99
C GLU A 69 -15.46 8.93 -10.46
N ARG A 70 -14.79 8.48 -11.54
CA ARG A 70 -14.92 7.14 -12.08
C ARG A 70 -13.70 6.28 -11.76
N CYS A 71 -13.84 5.42 -10.77
CA CYS A 71 -12.84 4.41 -10.43
C CYS A 71 -13.19 3.05 -11.07
N GLY A 72 -12.94 2.93 -12.38
CA GLY A 72 -13.20 1.70 -13.13
C GLY A 72 -12.20 0.59 -12.76
N ALA A 73 -12.72 -0.62 -12.50
CA ALA A 73 -11.88 -1.81 -12.41
C ALA A 73 -11.72 -2.42 -13.81
N HIS A 74 -10.48 -2.74 -14.18
CA HIS A 74 -10.22 -3.53 -15.38
C HIS A 74 -10.38 -5.01 -15.02
N GLU A 75 -11.34 -5.67 -15.66
CA GLU A 75 -11.49 -7.12 -15.58
C GLU A 75 -10.78 -7.77 -16.76
N ALA A 76 -10.02 -8.82 -16.49
CA ALA A 76 -9.44 -9.63 -17.56
C ALA A 76 -10.58 -10.29 -18.33
N ARG A 77 -10.63 -10.05 -19.64
CA ARG A 77 -11.50 -10.79 -20.55
C ARG A 77 -10.70 -11.93 -21.17
N TYR A 78 -11.30 -13.10 -21.28
CA TYR A 78 -10.71 -14.16 -22.09
C TYR A 78 -10.62 -13.67 -23.53
N ALA A 79 -9.47 -13.89 -24.17
CA ALA A 79 -9.36 -13.72 -25.61
C ALA A 79 -10.32 -14.72 -26.26
N VAL A 80 -11.23 -14.22 -27.08
CA VAL A 80 -12.12 -15.03 -27.92
C VAL A 80 -11.40 -15.36 -29.22
#